data_AF-A0A536ICV8-F1
#
_entry.id   AF-A0A536ICV8-F1
#
_cell.length_a   1.000
_cell.length_b   1.000
_cell.length_c   1.000
_cell.angle_alpha   90.00
_cell.angle_beta   90.00
_cell.angle_gamma   90.00
#
_symmetry.space_group_name_H-M   'P 1'
#
loop_
_entity.id
_entity.type
_entity.pdbx_description
1 polymer ?
#
loop_
_entity_poly.entity_id
_entity_poly.type
_entity_poly.pdbx_seq_one_letter_code
_entity_poly.pdbx_strand_id
1 'polypeptide(L)'
;FDALSTPEGISRWFTTSAISEAHTGGRFRYVFDNEKPELSSVQEGQYIEVVPGRKVVHPWRFPGLDQATTVEYVLTSRGDETEVQFRNTGFGTGPEWDGPYQRFTGGWKLFLDNLKSVLEGGPDQKGTLFGIKTAARR
;
A
#
# COMPACT_ATOMS: atom_id res chain seq x y z
N PHE A 1 -5.17 -12.05 2.41
CA PHE A 1 -6.08 -10.95 2.81
C PHE A 1 -5.46 -10.17 3.95
N ASP A 2 -5.09 -10.83 5.05
CA ASP A 2 -4.53 -10.19 6.25
C ASP A 2 -3.36 -9.24 5.96
N ALA A 3 -2.46 -9.60 5.05
CA ALA A 3 -1.36 -8.74 4.60
C ALA A 3 -1.81 -7.36 4.08
N LEU A 4 -3.05 -7.23 3.60
CA LEU A 4 -3.63 -6.01 3.04
C LEU A 4 -4.63 -5.33 3.98
N SER A 5 -4.99 -5.95 5.10
CA SER A 5 -6.14 -5.55 5.90
C SER A 5 -5.87 -5.47 7.40
N THR A 6 -4.88 -6.19 7.94
CA THR A 6 -4.53 -6.09 9.37
C THR A 6 -3.37 -5.13 9.58
N PRO A 7 -3.32 -4.43 10.74
CA PRO A 7 -2.19 -3.59 11.09
C PRO A 7 -0.83 -4.29 10.96
N GLU A 8 -0.75 -5.52 11.46
CA GLU A 8 0.47 -6.34 11.44
C GLU A 8 0.83 -6.74 10.02
N GLY A 9 -0.16 -7.15 9.23
CA GLY A 9 0.01 -7.52 7.83
C GLY A 9 0.54 -6.38 6.99
N ILE A 10 -0.09 -5.21 7.07
CA ILE A 10 0.25 -4.01 6.29
C ILE A 10 1.65 -3.51 6.68
N SER A 11 1.96 -3.46 7.98
CA SER A 11 3.27 -2.97 8.47
C SER A 11 4.42 -3.93 8.15
N ARG A 12 4.11 -5.20 7.84
CA ARG A 12 5.14 -6.20 7.54
C ARG A 12 5.84 -5.91 6.21
N TRP A 13 5.11 -5.50 5.18
CA TRP A 13 5.67 -5.34 3.81
C TRP A 13 5.53 -3.92 3.24
N PHE A 14 4.57 -3.12 3.72
CA PHE A 14 4.22 -1.86 3.08
C PHE A 14 4.64 -0.63 3.90
N THR A 15 4.16 -0.54 5.14
CA THR A 15 4.31 0.65 5.99
C THR A 15 5.29 0.41 7.14
N THR A 16 5.67 1.47 7.85
CA THR A 16 6.37 1.33 9.14
C THR A 16 5.39 0.92 10.24
N SER A 17 4.20 1.53 10.26
CA SER A 17 3.09 1.14 11.12
C SER A 17 1.75 1.42 10.43
N ALA A 18 0.69 0.76 10.89
CA ALA A 18 -0.64 0.92 10.34
C ALA A 18 -1.71 0.84 11.43
N ILE A 19 -2.81 1.57 11.22
CA ILE A 19 -4.11 1.34 11.85
C ILE A 19 -5.06 0.95 10.71
N SER A 20 -5.88 -0.07 10.94
CA SER A 20 -6.81 -0.56 9.93
C SER A 20 -8.09 -1.11 10.56
N GLU A 21 -9.20 -0.46 10.26
CA GLU A 21 -10.57 -0.97 10.46
C GLU A 21 -11.05 -1.55 9.13
N ALA A 22 -10.68 -2.81 8.83
CA ALA A 22 -10.85 -3.42 7.51
C ALA A 22 -12.30 -3.83 7.17
N HIS A 23 -13.18 -2.85 7.10
CA HIS A 23 -14.53 -2.95 6.55
C HIS A 23 -14.83 -1.71 5.71
N THR A 24 -15.83 -1.77 4.84
CA THR A 24 -16.28 -0.60 4.07
C THR A 24 -16.61 0.57 5.00
N GLY A 25 -16.06 1.76 4.71
CA GLY A 25 -16.18 2.97 5.53
C GLY A 25 -15.30 3.01 6.78
N GLY A 26 -14.62 1.91 7.12
CA GLY A 26 -13.67 1.85 8.24
C GLY A 26 -12.44 2.70 7.98
N ARG A 27 -11.85 3.25 9.04
CA ARG A 27 -10.70 4.14 8.96
C ARG A 27 -9.40 3.36 8.81
N PHE A 28 -8.47 3.96 8.08
CA PHE A 28 -7.09 3.51 8.04
C PHE A 28 -6.13 4.68 8.23
N ARG A 29 -4.95 4.37 8.76
CA ARG A 29 -3.83 5.30 8.84
C ARG A 29 -2.54 4.52 8.62
N TYR A 30 -1.81 4.87 7.56
CA TYR A 30 -0.56 4.26 7.15
C TYR A 30 0.57 5.24 7.37
N VAL A 31 1.55 4.85 8.18
CA VAL A 31 2.71 5.68 8.50
C VAL A 31 3.93 5.12 7.80
N PHE A 32 4.59 5.97 7.01
CA PHE A 32 5.84 5.67 6.33
C PHE A 32 6.92 6.54 6.97
N ASP A 33 7.58 6.03 8.01
CA ASP A 33 8.74 6.71 8.59
C ASP A 33 9.97 6.34 7.78
N ASN A 34 10.69 7.35 7.33
CA ASN A 34 11.89 7.17 6.53
C ASN A 34 13.15 7.46 7.35
N GLU A 35 14.29 6.92 6.94
CA GLU A 35 15.59 7.32 7.48
C GLU A 35 15.83 8.83 7.34
N LYS A 36 15.35 9.39 6.21
CA LYS A 36 15.32 10.83 5.95
C LYS A 36 13.96 11.42 6.36
N PRO A 37 13.86 12.18 7.46
CA PRO A 37 12.58 12.64 7.99
C PRO A 37 11.72 13.41 6.97
N GLU A 38 12.34 14.16 6.05
CA GLU A 38 11.67 14.90 4.97
C GLU A 38 10.94 14.02 3.95
N LEU A 39 11.25 12.73 3.89
CA LEU A 39 10.58 11.74 3.05
C LEU A 39 9.50 10.96 3.81
N SER A 40 9.33 11.21 5.12
CA SER A 40 8.32 10.55 5.92
C SER A 40 6.93 11.09 5.56
N SER A 41 5.93 10.20 5.55
CA SER A 41 4.57 10.58 5.17
C SER A 41 3.51 9.74 5.87
N VAL A 42 2.30 10.29 5.93
CA VAL A 42 1.12 9.59 6.45
C VAL A 42 0.05 9.60 5.37
N GLN A 43 -0.54 8.42 5.13
CA GLN A 43 -1.73 8.26 4.31
C GLN A 43 -2.88 7.83 5.21
N GLU A 44 -3.98 8.56 5.19
CA GLU A 44 -5.15 8.24 5.99
C GLU A 44 -6.45 8.54 5.26
N GLY A 45 -7.51 7.86 5.69
CA GLY A 45 -8.82 7.98 5.09
C GLY A 45 -9.73 6.85 5.53
N GLN A 46 -10.72 6.56 4.69
CA GLN A 46 -11.65 5.47 4.88
C GLN A 46 -11.57 4.50 3.70
N TYR A 47 -11.73 3.21 3.98
CA TYR A 47 -11.86 2.21 2.93
C TYR A 47 -13.12 2.46 2.10
N ILE A 48 -12.97 2.46 0.79
CA ILE A 48 -14.07 2.62 -0.17
C ILE A 48 -14.89 1.32 -0.23
N GLU A 49 -14.20 0.17 -0.24
CA GLU A 49 -14.83 -1.14 -0.28
C GLU A 49 -13.87 -2.18 0.32
N VAL A 50 -14.37 -3.00 1.24
CA VAL A 50 -13.65 -4.19 1.71
C VAL A 50 -14.57 -5.38 1.64
N VAL A 51 -14.16 -6.40 0.88
CA VAL A 51 -14.81 -7.70 0.83
C VAL A 51 -13.83 -8.71 1.43
N PRO A 52 -14.09 -9.22 2.64
CA PRO A 52 -13.20 -10.17 3.32
C PRO A 52 -12.76 -11.31 2.40
N GLY A 53 -11.45 -11.55 2.35
CA GLY A 53 -10.85 -12.59 1.51
C GLY A 53 -10.80 -12.31 0.01
N ARG A 54 -11.41 -11.22 -0.49
CA ARG A 54 -11.59 -10.99 -1.94
C ARG A 54 -11.15 -9.63 -2.44
N LYS A 55 -11.38 -8.55 -1.70
CA LYS A 55 -11.19 -7.19 -2.23
C LYS A 55 -10.85 -6.17 -1.14
N VAL A 56 -9.94 -5.26 -1.44
CA VAL A 56 -9.64 -4.07 -0.62
C VAL A 56 -9.49 -2.86 -1.55
N VAL A 57 -10.25 -1.80 -1.29
CA VAL A 57 -10.22 -0.56 -2.07
C VAL A 57 -10.11 0.64 -1.13
N HIS A 58 -9.16 1.53 -1.38
CA HIS A 58 -8.98 2.74 -0.59
C HIS A 58 -8.43 3.90 -1.45
N PRO A 59 -8.67 5.17 -1.05
CA PRO A 59 -8.06 6.30 -1.71
C PRO A 59 -6.55 6.35 -1.41
N TRP A 60 -5.83 7.05 -2.27
CA TRP A 60 -4.42 7.33 -2.09
C TRP A 60 -4.12 8.77 -2.51
N ARG A 61 -3.51 9.56 -1.63
CA ARG A 61 -3.25 10.99 -1.84
C ARG A 61 -1.77 11.24 -2.10
N PHE A 62 -1.47 12.10 -3.06
CA PHE A 62 -0.09 12.57 -3.26
C PHE A 62 0.11 13.91 -2.60
N PRO A 63 1.26 14.12 -1.93
CA PRO A 63 1.69 15.45 -1.57
C PRO A 63 1.73 16.34 -2.83
N GLY A 64 1.03 17.48 -2.77
CA GLY A 64 1.00 18.45 -3.87
C GLY A 64 -0.07 18.20 -4.95
N LEU A 65 -0.90 17.15 -4.84
CA LEU A 65 -2.07 16.97 -5.71
C LEU A 65 -3.37 17.07 -4.90
N ASP A 66 -4.32 17.83 -5.40
CA ASP A 66 -5.63 18.00 -4.75
C ASP A 66 -6.52 16.75 -4.91
N GLN A 67 -6.31 15.99 -5.97
CA GLN A 67 -7.08 14.79 -6.30
C GLN A 67 -6.39 13.52 -5.80
N ALA A 68 -7.16 12.68 -5.10
CA ALA A 68 -6.75 11.34 -4.71
C ALA A 68 -6.98 10.36 -5.86
N THR A 69 -6.08 9.39 -5.99
CA THR A 69 -6.31 8.20 -6.82
C THR A 69 -7.03 7.13 -6.01
N THR A 70 -7.49 6.08 -6.68
CA THR A 70 -8.09 4.91 -6.04
C THR A 70 -7.19 3.70 -6.24
N VAL A 71 -6.80 3.06 -5.14
CA VAL A 71 -6.05 1.80 -5.13
C VAL A 71 -7.02 0.65 -4.89
N GLU A 72 -6.95 -0.37 -5.72
CA GLU A 72 -7.75 -1.59 -5.65
C GLU A 72 -6.85 -2.83 -5.67
N TYR A 73 -7.09 -3.73 -4.72
CA TYR A 73 -6.57 -5.09 -4.69
C TYR A 73 -7.74 -6.07 -4.84
N VAL A 74 -7.63 -6.98 -5.80
CA VAL A 74 -8.54 -8.13 -5.95
C VAL A 74 -7.75 -9.43 -5.76
N LEU A 75 -8.24 -10.28 -4.87
CA LEU A 75 -7.65 -11.56 -4.51
C LEU A 75 -8.46 -12.69 -5.15
N THR A 76 -7.79 -13.51 -5.94
CA THR A 76 -8.39 -14.71 -6.54
C THR A 76 -7.57 -15.93 -6.12
N SER A 77 -8.21 -16.92 -5.51
CA SER A 77 -7.56 -18.20 -5.21
C SER A 77 -7.29 -18.96 -6.51
N ARG A 78 -6.07 -19.49 -6.63
CA ARG A 78 -5.60 -20.29 -7.77
C ARG A 78 -4.94 -21.57 -7.22
N GLY A 79 -5.76 -22.49 -6.74
CA GLY A 79 -5.25 -23.72 -6.09
C GLY A 79 -4.58 -23.40 -4.77
N ASP A 80 -3.28 -23.71 -4.67
CA ASP A 80 -2.40 -23.40 -3.53
C ASP A 80 -1.83 -21.97 -3.60
N GLU A 81 -2.02 -21.27 -4.71
CA GLU A 81 -1.59 -19.88 -4.89
C GLU A 81 -2.72 -18.87 -4.73
N THR A 82 -2.35 -17.60 -4.56
CA THR A 82 -3.28 -16.46 -4.62
C THR A 82 -2.79 -15.47 -5.65
N GLU A 83 -3.63 -15.20 -6.65
CA GLU A 83 -3.41 -14.12 -7.60
C GLU A 83 -3.88 -12.81 -6.98
N VAL A 84 -2.98 -11.82 -6.93
CA VAL A 84 -3.27 -10.46 -6.46
C VAL A 84 -3.29 -9.53 -7.67
N GLN A 85 -4.47 -9.11 -8.08
CA GLN A 85 -4.62 -8.08 -9.11
C GLN A 85 -4.60 -6.71 -8.46
N PHE A 86 -3.65 -5.86 -8.87
CA PHE A 86 -3.55 -4.47 -8.43
C PHE A 86 -4.03 -3.53 -9.52
N ARG A 87 -4.86 -2.55 -9.16
CA ARG A 87 -5.25 -1.45 -10.02
C ARG A 87 -5.10 -0.13 -9.28
N ASN A 88 -4.55 0.87 -9.95
CA ASN A 88 -4.65 2.24 -9.50
C ASN A 88 -5.35 3.09 -10.58
N THR A 89 -6.41 3.79 -10.22
CA THR A 89 -7.23 4.60 -11.13
C THR A 89 -7.45 6.01 -10.58
N GLY A 90 -8.03 6.91 -11.39
CA GLY A 90 -8.28 8.30 -10.98
C GLY A 90 -7.06 9.22 -11.10
N PHE A 91 -6.13 8.89 -12.01
CA PHE A 91 -5.11 9.84 -12.43
C PHE A 91 -5.75 11.00 -13.19
N GLY A 92 -5.31 12.22 -12.92
CA GLY A 92 -5.69 13.38 -13.72
C GLY A 92 -4.89 13.47 -15.03
N THR A 93 -5.18 14.52 -15.79
CA THR A 93 -4.53 14.82 -17.07
C THR A 93 -3.76 16.13 -16.94
N GLY A 94 -2.45 16.13 -17.22
CA GLY A 94 -1.63 17.33 -17.21
C GLY A 94 -0.19 17.07 -16.78
N PRO A 95 0.75 17.99 -17.05
CA PRO A 95 2.16 17.84 -16.69
C PRO A 95 2.42 17.61 -15.20
N GLU A 96 1.53 18.11 -14.33
CA GLU A 96 1.57 17.88 -12.89
C GLU A 96 1.39 16.41 -12.49
N TRP A 97 0.82 15.59 -13.38
CA TRP A 97 0.62 14.15 -13.17
C TRP A 97 1.75 13.29 -13.72
N ASP A 98 2.62 13.80 -14.60
CA ASP A 98 3.68 13.00 -15.25
C ASP A 98 4.66 12.41 -14.24
N GLY A 99 5.16 13.25 -13.32
CA GLY A 99 6.06 12.82 -12.23
C GLY A 99 5.40 11.81 -11.28
N PRO A 100 4.23 12.13 -10.69
CA PRO A 100 3.47 11.20 -9.86
C PRO A 100 3.17 9.88 -10.56
N TYR A 101 2.80 9.89 -11.84
CA TYR A 101 2.50 8.69 -12.62
C TYR A 101 3.73 7.77 -12.78
N GLN A 102 4.90 8.33 -13.11
CA GLN A 102 6.14 7.55 -13.19
C GLN A 102 6.54 6.94 -11.83
N ARG A 103 6.42 7.75 -10.76
CA ARG A 103 6.68 7.28 -9.39
C ARG A 103 5.72 6.17 -8.98
N PHE A 104 4.47 6.22 -9.46
CA PHE A 104 3.45 5.20 -9.27
C PHE A 104 3.85 3.86 -9.85
N THR A 105 4.13 3.82 -11.16
CA THR A 105 4.34 2.56 -11.87
C THR A 105 5.59 1.84 -11.37
N GLY A 106 6.63 2.59 -11.02
CA GLY A 106 7.85 2.03 -10.42
C GLY A 106 7.65 1.62 -8.96
N GLY A 107 7.08 2.51 -8.13
CA GLY A 107 6.97 2.30 -6.69
C GLY A 107 6.05 1.13 -6.33
N TRP A 108 4.86 1.06 -6.92
CA TRP A 108 3.92 -0.03 -6.60
C TRP A 108 4.40 -1.40 -7.02
N LYS A 109 5.10 -1.48 -8.16
CA LYS A 109 5.70 -2.74 -8.58
C LYS A 109 6.66 -3.28 -7.52
N LEU A 110 7.56 -2.42 -7.04
CA LEU A 110 8.52 -2.78 -5.99
C LEU A 110 7.84 -3.16 -4.68
N PHE A 111 6.77 -2.46 -4.29
CA PHE A 111 5.99 -2.81 -3.09
C PHE A 111 5.28 -4.17 -3.24
N LEU A 112 4.68 -4.47 -4.39
CA LEU A 112 4.04 -5.76 -4.65
C LEU A 112 5.06 -6.91 -4.73
N ASP A 113 6.25 -6.65 -5.29
CA ASP A 113 7.36 -7.60 -5.28
C ASP A 113 7.82 -7.87 -3.82
N ASN A 114 7.85 -6.84 -2.95
CA ASN A 114 8.11 -7.01 -1.52
C ASN A 114 7.02 -7.79 -0.79
N LEU A 115 5.74 -7.56 -1.11
CA LEU A 115 4.60 -8.33 -0.58
C LEU A 115 4.80 -9.82 -0.84
N LYS A 116 5.11 -10.19 -2.09
CA LYS A 116 5.38 -11.58 -2.46
C LYS A 116 6.56 -12.13 -1.65
N SER A 117 7.68 -11.41 -1.62
CA SER A 117 8.87 -11.85 -0.88
C SER A 117 8.55 -12.14 0.59
N VAL A 118 7.90 -11.21 1.28
CA VAL A 118 7.56 -11.33 2.70
C VAL A 118 6.60 -12.49 2.98
N LEU A 119 5.62 -12.72 2.11
CA LEU A 119 4.64 -13.81 2.28
C LEU A 119 5.22 -15.19 1.97
N GLU A 120 6.21 -15.26 1.08
CA GLU A 120 6.91 -16.50 0.73
C GLU A 120 8.11 -16.80 1.65
N GLY A 121 8.28 -16.02 2.72
CA GLY A 121 9.35 -16.23 3.72
C GLY A 121 10.70 -15.59 3.35
N GLY A 122 10.73 -14.79 2.29
CA GLY A 122 11.86 -13.95 1.91
C GLY A 122 12.03 -12.71 2.80
N PRO A 123 13.10 -11.93 2.57
CA PRO A 123 13.40 -10.75 3.36
C PRO A 123 12.45 -9.59 3.03
N ASP A 124 12.19 -8.75 4.03
CA ASP A 124 11.56 -7.44 3.81
C ASP A 124 12.58 -6.45 3.23
N GLN A 125 12.26 -5.91 2.06
CA GLN A 125 13.14 -5.06 1.26
C GLN A 125 12.79 -3.57 1.36
N LYS A 126 11.73 -3.18 2.08
CA LYS A 126 11.26 -1.78 2.06
C LYS A 126 12.28 -0.77 2.60
N GLY A 127 13.09 -1.18 3.58
CA GLY A 127 14.22 -0.39 4.07
C GLY A 127 15.26 -0.13 3.00
N THR A 128 15.70 -1.19 2.32
CA THR A 128 16.71 -1.09 1.25
C THR A 128 16.21 -0.34 0.02
N LEU A 129 14.97 -0.58 -0.39
CA LEU A 129 14.40 -0.04 -1.63
C LEU A 129 13.94 1.42 -1.49
N PHE A 130 13.47 1.80 -0.31
CA PHE A 130 12.78 3.08 -0.10
C PHE A 130 13.28 3.87 1.10
N GLY A 131 14.20 3.35 1.91
CA GLY A 131 14.61 3.96 3.19
C GLY A 131 13.51 3.92 4.26
N ILE A 132 12.46 3.12 4.06
CA ILE A 132 11.33 3.01 5.00
C ILE A 132 11.76 2.17 6.18
N LYS A 133 11.63 2.72 7.39
CA LYS A 133 11.92 2.00 8.63
C LYS A 133 11.01 0.79 8.74
N THR A 134 11.60 -0.34 9.09
CA THR A 134 10.84 -1.56 9.35
C THR A 134 10.08 -1.41 10.66
N ALA A 135 8.91 -2.05 10.74
CA ALA A 135 8.17 -2.13 11.99
C ALA A 135 9.11 -2.68 13.07
N ALA A 136 9.31 -1.92 14.14
CA ALA A 136 10.16 -2.34 15.24
C ALA A 136 9.66 -3.70 15.74
N ARG A 137 10.55 -4.70 15.77
CA ARG A 137 10.28 -5.95 16.50
C ARG A 137 10.10 -5.56 17.96
N ARG A 138 8.86 -5.60 18.46
CA ARG A 138 8.59 -5.55 19.90
C ARG A 138 9.07 -6.85 20.54
#